data_AF-A0A523S512-F1
#
_entry.id   AF-A0A523S512-F1
#
_cell.length_a   1.000
_cell.length_b   1.000
_cell.length_c   1.000
_cell.angle_alpha   90.00
_cell.angle_beta   90.00
_cell.angle_gamma   90.00
#
_symmetry.space_group_name_H-M   'P 1'
#
loop_
_entity.id
_entity.type
_entity.pdbx_description
1 polymer ?
#
loop_
_entity_poly.entity_id
_entity_poly.type
_entity_poly.pdbx_seq_one_letter_code
_entity_poly.pdbx_strand_id
1 'polypeptide(L)' 'GRRKSKEAPFYITSDMIKDDAVVIDVATPHGDVDFENVREKALWVTPVPGGVGPMTITMLLKNVVAAYTAQIS' A
#
# COMPACT_ATOMS: atom_id res chain seq x y z
N GLY A 1 14.31 0.04 -6.83
CA GLY A 1 13.13 -0.56 -7.46
C GLY A 1 11.92 0.21 -7.02
N ARG A 2 11.51 1.20 -7.82
CA ARG A 2 10.27 1.98 -7.65
C ARG A 2 9.91 2.55 -9.00
N ARG A 3 8.64 2.48 -9.39
CA ARG A 3 8.19 3.02 -10.66
C ARG A 3 8.36 4.55 -10.70
N LYS A 4 8.92 5.05 -11.80
CA LYS A 4 9.23 6.47 -12.00
C LYS A 4 8.15 7.24 -12.76
N SER A 5 7.26 6.55 -13.45
CA SER A 5 6.15 7.14 -14.20
C SER A 5 4.98 6.14 -14.31
N LYS A 6 3.86 6.56 -14.88
CA LYS A 6 2.69 5.69 -15.11
C LYS A 6 2.93 4.64 -16.19
N GLU A 7 3.86 4.90 -17.10
CA GLU A 7 4.22 4.05 -18.25
C GLU A 7 5.33 3.05 -17.89
N ALA A 8 6.03 3.26 -16.77
CA ALA A 8 7.03 2.31 -16.30
C ALA A 8 6.39 0.94 -16.01
N PRO A 9 7.08 -0.18 -16.30
CA PRO A 9 6.53 -1.50 -16.05
C PRO A 9 6.24 -1.72 -14.55
N PHE A 10 5.23 -2.54 -14.26
CA PHE A 10 4.95 -2.99 -12.90
C PHE A 10 6.03 -3.97 -12.41
N TYR A 11 6.32 -3.96 -11.12
CA TYR A 11 7.23 -4.93 -10.50
C TYR A 11 6.52 -6.18 -10.04
N ILE A 12 5.24 -6.07 -9.69
CA ILE A 12 4.40 -7.18 -9.22
C ILE A 12 3.23 -7.36 -10.19
N THR A 13 3.15 -8.55 -10.80
CA THR A 13 2.10 -8.94 -11.74
C THR A 13 1.23 -10.08 -11.16
N SER A 14 0.09 -10.36 -11.81
CA SER A 14 -0.92 -11.32 -11.31
C SER A 14 -0.40 -12.77 -11.17
N ASP A 15 0.56 -13.18 -12.02
CA ASP A 15 1.20 -14.49 -11.96
C ASP A 15 2.11 -14.67 -10.74
N MET A 16 2.54 -13.58 -10.09
CA MET A 16 3.43 -13.62 -8.93
C MET A 16 2.69 -13.81 -7.60
N ILE A 17 1.37 -13.60 -7.56
CA ILE A 17 0.56 -13.73 -6.34
C ILE A 17 -0.18 -15.06 -6.30
N LYS A 18 -0.55 -15.51 -5.10
CA LYS A 18 -1.46 -16.65 -4.91
C LYS A 18 -2.91 -16.21 -5.15
N ASP A 19 -3.77 -17.17 -5.48
CA ASP A 19 -5.22 -16.96 -5.46
C ASP A 19 -5.65 -16.49 -4.07
N ASP A 20 -6.59 -15.56 -4.02
CA ASP A 20 -7.14 -14.96 -2.80
C ASP A 20 -6.10 -14.23 -1.91
N ALA A 21 -4.93 -13.87 -2.46
CA ALA A 21 -3.94 -13.11 -1.72
C ALA A 21 -4.49 -11.73 -1.31
N VAL A 22 -4.02 -11.23 -0.16
CA VAL A 22 -4.18 -9.82 0.22
C VAL A 22 -2.90 -9.09 -0.16
N VAL A 23 -3.00 -8.12 -1.06
CA VAL A 23 -1.85 -7.37 -1.60
C VAL A 23 -1.86 -5.95 -1.03
N ILE A 24 -0.74 -5.55 -0.42
CA ILE A 24 -0.54 -4.23 0.15
C ILE A 24 0.58 -3.53 -0.63
N ASP A 25 0.20 -2.58 -1.48
CA ASP A 25 1.11 -1.74 -2.27
C ASP A 25 1.46 -0.47 -1.47
N VAL A 26 2.73 -0.40 -1.07
CA VAL A 26 3.28 0.70 -0.26
C VAL A 26 3.92 1.79 -1.15
N ALA A 27 4.01 1.56 -2.46
CA ALA A 27 4.63 2.49 -3.38
C ALA A 27 3.78 3.77 -3.56
N THR A 28 4.44 4.87 -3.88
CA THR A 28 3.84 6.20 -4.08
C THR A 28 4.77 7.02 -4.97
N PRO A 29 4.33 7.96 -5.82
CA PRO A 29 2.93 8.21 -6.18
C PRO A 29 2.40 7.18 -7.18
N HIS A 30 3.28 6.35 -7.76
CA HIS A 30 2.92 5.27 -8.66
C HIS A 30 3.03 3.94 -7.91
N GLY A 31 1.94 3.16 -7.90
CA GLY A 31 1.93 1.82 -7.31
C GLY A 31 2.83 0.86 -8.08
N ASP A 32 3.55 -0.02 -7.39
CA ASP A 32 4.47 -0.99 -8.00
C ASP A 32 3.73 -2.25 -8.50
N VAL A 33 2.46 -2.42 -8.11
CA VAL A 33 1.58 -3.55 -8.47
C VAL A 33 0.73 -3.22 -9.69
N ASP A 34 0.58 -4.19 -10.60
CA ASP A 34 -0.41 -4.15 -11.69
C ASP A 34 -1.84 -4.31 -11.15
N PHE A 35 -2.39 -3.22 -10.62
CA PHE A 35 -3.65 -3.21 -9.87
C PHE A 35 -4.82 -3.86 -10.61
N GLU A 36 -4.97 -3.60 -11.92
CA GLU A 36 -6.12 -4.06 -12.69
C GLU A 36 -6.10 -5.58 -12.89
N ASN A 37 -4.93 -6.18 -13.15
CA ASN A 37 -4.82 -7.63 -13.33
C ASN A 37 -4.72 -8.37 -11.98
N VAL A 38 -4.14 -7.74 -10.96
CA VAL A 38 -3.99 -8.33 -9.63
C VAL A 38 -5.32 -8.38 -8.89
N ARG A 39 -6.20 -7.38 -9.03
CA ARG A 39 -7.51 -7.36 -8.34
C ARG A 39 -8.44 -8.50 -8.77
N GLU A 40 -8.23 -9.09 -9.94
CA GLU A 40 -9.06 -10.20 -10.43
C GLU A 40 -8.74 -11.53 -9.73
N LYS A 41 -7.52 -11.65 -9.21
CA LYS A 41 -7.01 -12.86 -8.54
C LYS A 41 -6.88 -12.70 -7.02
N ALA A 42 -6.55 -11.49 -6.57
CA ALA A 42 -6.40 -11.16 -5.16
C ALA A 42 -7.77 -11.09 -4.49
N LEU A 43 -7.84 -11.52 -3.23
CA LEU A 43 -9.01 -11.26 -2.37
C LEU A 43 -9.16 -9.76 -2.11
N TRP A 44 -8.03 -9.06 -2.01
CA TRP A 44 -8.00 -7.62 -1.85
C TRP A 44 -6.66 -7.02 -2.28
N VAL A 45 -6.69 -5.80 -2.84
CA VAL A 45 -5.48 -5.03 -3.18
C VAL A 45 -5.68 -3.55 -2.83
N THR A 46 -4.68 -2.94 -2.17
CA THR A 46 -4.74 -1.50 -1.85
C THR A 46 -4.62 -0.64 -3.10
N PRO A 47 -5.42 0.42 -3.27
CA PRO A 47 -5.24 1.37 -4.36
C PRO A 47 -4.04 2.29 -4.12
N VAL A 48 -3.39 2.72 -5.20
CA VAL A 48 -2.37 3.78 -5.17
C VAL A 48 -2.74 4.85 -6.20
N PRO A 49 -3.05 6.10 -5.80
CA PRO A 49 -3.09 6.61 -4.41
C PRO A 49 -4.33 6.12 -3.63
N GLY A 50 -4.32 6.32 -2.31
CA GLY A 50 -5.50 6.13 -1.44
C GLY A 50 -5.45 4.96 -0.47
N GLY A 51 -4.49 4.05 -0.62
CA GLY A 51 -4.29 2.90 0.28
C GLY A 51 -3.40 3.23 1.48
N VAL A 52 -2.11 2.86 1.38
CA VAL A 52 -1.17 2.93 2.52
C VAL A 52 -0.82 4.37 2.92
N GLY A 53 -0.79 5.31 1.98
CA GLY A 53 -0.41 6.71 2.22
C GLY A 53 -1.19 7.40 3.36
N PRO A 54 -2.53 7.45 3.32
CA PRO A 54 -3.34 7.99 4.41
C PRO A 54 -3.14 7.29 5.77
N MET A 55 -2.87 5.98 5.76
CA MET A 55 -2.61 5.22 6.98
C MET A 55 -1.27 5.62 7.61
N THR A 56 -0.23 5.93 6.83
CA THR A 56 1.05 6.42 7.36
C THR A 56 0.88 7.68 8.21
N ILE A 57 0.09 8.66 7.73
CA ILE A 57 -0.21 9.90 8.47
C ILE A 57 -1.00 9.56 9.74
N THR A 58 -2.03 8.73 9.60
CA THR A 58 -2.88 8.32 10.73
C THR A 58 -2.07 7.63 11.83
N MET A 59 -1.12 6.75 11.45
CA MET A 59 -0.28 6.03 12.41
C MET A 59 0.75 6.94 13.08
N LEU A 60 1.28 7.96 12.38
CA LEU A 60 2.10 8.99 13.02
C LEU A 60 1.33 9.70 14.14
N LEU A 61 0.10 10.13 13.86
CA LEU A 61 -0.75 10.79 14.86
C LEU A 61 -1.11 9.85 16.02
N LYS A 62 -1.42 8.58 15.72
CA LYS A 62 -1.67 7.56 16.74
C LYS A 62 -0.46 7.42 17.68
N ASN A 63 0.75 7.39 17.13
CA ASN A 63 1.98 7.30 17.92
C ASN A 63 2.20 8.55 18.77
N VAL A 64 1.89 9.75 18.26
CA VAL A 64 1.97 11.00 19.04
C VAL A 64 0.99 10.98 20.22
N VAL A 65 -0.26 10.55 19.99
CA VAL A 65 -1.25 10.43 21.06
C VAL A 65 -0.79 9.42 22.12
N ALA A 66 -0.31 8.25 21.70
CA ALA A 66 0.19 7.23 22.61
C ALA A 66 1.37 7.75 23.46
N ALA A 67 2.31 8.48 22.84
CA ALA A 67 3.45 9.08 23.53
C ALA A 67 3.01 10.13 24.55
N TYR A 68 2.05 10.98 24.20
CA TYR A 68 1.48 11.98 25.13
C TYR A 68 0.80 11.31 26.32
N THR A 69 -0.09 10.34 26.08
CA THR A 69 -0.79 9.61 27.15
C THR A 69 0.20 8.94 28.12
N ALA A 70 1.28 8.36 27.60
CA ALA A 70 2.30 7.70 28.43
C ALA A 70 3.14 8.67 29.29
N GLN A 71 3.21 9.96 28.94
CA GLN A 71 3.95 10.97 29.74
C GLN A 71 3.11 11.57 30.87
N ILE A 72 1.78 11.50 30.78
CA ILE A 72 0.85 12.09 31.76
C ILE A 72 0.14 11.05 32.63
N SER A 73 0.40 9.76 32.38
CA SER A 73 -0.02 8.64 33.24
C SER A 73 1.05 8.36 34.29
#